data_AF-A0A6L3YBN5-F1
#
_entry.id   AF-A0A6L3YBN5-F1
#
_cell.length_a   1.000
_cell.length_b   1.000
_cell.length_c   1.000
_cell.angle_alpha   90.00
_cell.angle_beta   90.00
_cell.angle_gamma   90.00
#
_symmetry.space_group_name_H-M   'P 1'
#
loop_
_entity.id
_entity.type
_entity.pdbx_description
1 polymer ?
#
loop_
_entity_poly.entity_id
_entity_poly.type
_entity_poly.pdbx_seq_one_letter_code
_entity_poly.pdbx_strand_id
1 'polypeptide(L)' 'MNLLEIPTDQFPLNHARYNHLMDELRSAARGFEQLQQRGWPNGRELDSRLMQIRADLQAVWELVQETERQLAASVGSKL' A
#
# COMPACT_ATOMS: atom_id res chain seq x y z
N MET A 1 -7.16 23.16 -11.92
CA MET A 1 -7.60 21.79 -11.64
C MET A 1 -7.85 21.70 -10.14
N ASN A 2 -9.08 21.46 -9.71
CA ASN A 2 -9.37 21.30 -8.30
C ASN A 2 -8.88 19.89 -7.89
N LEU A 3 -8.10 19.78 -6.82
CA LEU A 3 -7.61 18.48 -6.34
C LEU A 3 -8.76 17.52 -6.00
N LEU A 4 -9.94 18.05 -5.67
CA LEU A 4 -11.17 17.29 -5.41
C LEU A 4 -11.83 16.72 -6.68
N GLU A 5 -11.40 17.13 -7.88
CA GLU A 5 -11.98 16.68 -9.15
C GLU A 5 -11.16 15.58 -9.83
N ILE A 6 -10.02 15.17 -9.23
CA ILE A 6 -9.23 14.05 -9.76
C ILE A 6 -10.06 12.77 -9.60
N PRO A 7 -10.37 12.06 -10.69
CA PRO A 7 -11.06 10.78 -10.60
C PRO A 7 -10.27 9.78 -9.75
N THR A 8 -10.94 9.00 -8.91
CA THR A 8 -10.30 8.05 -7.99
C THR A 8 -9.37 7.06 -8.71
N ASP A 9 -9.73 6.65 -9.93
CA ASP A 9 -8.94 5.75 -10.78
C ASP A 9 -7.66 6.40 -11.34
N GLN A 10 -7.62 7.73 -11.43
CA GLN A 10 -6.46 8.51 -11.86
C GLN A 10 -5.54 8.90 -10.68
N PHE A 11 -5.99 8.74 -9.43
CA PHE A 11 -5.17 9.03 -8.27
C PHE A 11 -3.97 8.06 -8.18
N PRO A 12 -2.72 8.54 -7.97
CA PRO A 12 -1.51 7.72 -8.13
C PRO A 12 -1.47 6.43 -7.30
N LEU A 13 -1.97 6.49 -6.07
CA LEU A 13 -2.18 5.33 -5.22
C LEU A 13 -3.61 5.40 -4.70
N ASN A 14 -4.55 4.78 -5.42
CA ASN A 14 -5.92 4.65 -4.98
C ASN A 14 -6.16 3.32 -4.23
N HIS A 15 -7.33 3.17 -3.63
CA HIS A 15 -7.69 1.98 -2.84
C HIS A 15 -7.52 0.67 -3.62
N ALA A 16 -7.86 0.63 -4.91
CA ALA A 16 -7.71 -0.57 -5.72
C ALA A 16 -6.23 -0.92 -5.94
N ARG A 17 -5.40 0.07 -6.30
CA ARG A 17 -3.95 -0.12 -6.47
C ARG A 17 -3.27 -0.49 -5.16
N TYR A 18 -3.64 0.14 -4.06
CA TYR A 18 -3.13 -0.18 -2.73
C TYR A 18 -3.41 -1.64 -2.36
N ASN A 19 -4.67 -2.09 -2.44
CA ASN A 19 -5.03 -3.47 -2.09
C ASN A 19 -4.32 -4.49 -2.98
N HIS A 20 -4.26 -4.23 -4.28
CA HIS A 20 -3.54 -5.10 -5.22
C HIS A 20 -2.06 -5.25 -4.82
N LEU A 21 -1.36 -4.15 -4.54
CA LEU A 21 0.05 -4.21 -4.11
C LEU A 21 0.23 -4.94 -2.77
N MET A 22 -0.67 -4.71 -1.80
CA MET A 22 -0.63 -5.39 -0.51
C MET A 22 -0.83 -6.90 -0.64
N ASP A 23 -1.71 -7.32 -1.56
CA ASP A 23 -1.96 -8.73 -1.85
C ASP A 23 -0.80 -9.39 -2.58
N GLU A 24 -0.21 -8.72 -3.58
CA GLU A 24 0.96 -9.20 -4.30
C GLU A 24 2.17 -9.38 -3.37
N LEU A 25 2.45 -8.40 -2.49
CA LEU A 25 3.53 -8.51 -1.51
C LEU A 25 3.32 -9.69 -0.55
N ARG A 26 2.09 -9.85 -0.03
CA ARG A 26 1.74 -10.97 0.86
C ARG A 26 1.84 -12.32 0.16
N SER A 27 1.39 -12.39 -1.10
CA SER A 27 1.45 -13.59 -1.93
C SER A 27 2.90 -14.01 -2.16
N ALA A 28 3.76 -13.05 -2.55
CA ALA A 28 5.19 -13.28 -2.76
C ALA A 28 5.90 -13.74 -1.48
N ALA A 29 5.62 -13.11 -0.33
CA ALA A 29 6.20 -13.47 0.96
C ALA A 29 5.94 -14.96 1.30
N ARG A 30 4.67 -15.38 1.20
CA ARG A 30 4.26 -16.77 1.39
C ARG A 30 4.90 -17.70 0.36
N GLY A 31 5.04 -17.26 -0.89
CA GLY A 31 5.71 -18.01 -1.94
C GLY A 31 7.15 -18.36 -1.57
N PHE A 32 7.92 -17.39 -1.05
CA PHE A 32 9.29 -17.64 -0.61
C PHE A 32 9.39 -18.53 0.64
N GLU A 33 8.46 -18.39 1.59
CA GLU A 33 8.36 -19.31 2.73
C GLU A 33 8.14 -20.77 2.26
N GLN A 34 7.23 -20.98 1.31
CA GLN A 34 6.96 -22.30 0.73
C GLN A 34 8.15 -22.85 -0.06
N LEU A 35 8.87 -22.01 -0.80
CA LEU A 35 10.08 -22.41 -1.51
C LEU A 35 11.18 -22.85 -0.53
N GLN A 36 11.30 -22.21 0.64
CA GLN A 36 12.26 -22.62 1.66
C GLN A 36 11.98 -24.02 2.19
N GLN A 37 10.71 -24.38 2.36
CA GLN A 37 10.31 -25.75 2.73
C GLN A 37 10.73 -26.79 1.67
N ARG A 38 11.06 -26.34 0.45
CA ARG A 38 11.55 -27.16 -0.68
C ARG A 38 13.06 -27.02 -0.94
N GLY A 39 13.80 -26.38 -0.03
CA GLY A 39 15.26 -26.25 -0.12
C GLY A 39 15.77 -24.96 -0.76
N TRP A 40 14.90 -23.99 -1.07
CA TRP A 40 15.33 -22.66 -1.48
C TRP A 40 16.01 -21.92 -0.33
N PRO A 41 17.23 -21.41 -0.50
CA PRO A 41 17.90 -20.66 0.56
C PRO A 41 17.22 -19.31 0.80
N ASN A 42 17.30 -18.80 2.03
CA ASN A 42 16.90 -17.44 2.40
C ASN A 42 15.39 -17.10 2.28
N GLY A 43 14.48 -18.08 2.13
CA GLY A 43 13.05 -17.77 1.98
C GLY A 43 12.45 -16.94 3.13
N ARG A 44 12.83 -17.22 4.39
CA ARG A 44 12.44 -16.44 5.57
C ARG A 44 12.99 -15.01 5.54
N GLU A 45 14.19 -14.79 5.02
CA GLU A 45 14.72 -13.42 4.88
C GLU A 45 13.93 -12.64 3.82
N LEU A 46 13.61 -13.29 2.71
CA LEU A 46 12.81 -12.69 1.63
C LEU A 46 11.38 -12.38 2.10
N ASP A 47 10.74 -13.30 2.81
CA ASP A 47 9.45 -13.09 3.48
C ASP A 47 9.49 -11.86 4.41
N SER A 48 10.46 -11.81 5.33
CA SER A 48 10.64 -10.69 6.25
C SER A 48 10.82 -9.35 5.52
N ARG A 49 11.66 -9.30 4.48
CA ARG A 49 11.88 -8.08 3.67
C ARG A 49 10.61 -7.64 2.93
N LEU A 50 9.84 -8.57 2.37
CA LEU A 50 8.57 -8.27 1.70
C LEU A 50 7.51 -7.77 2.68
N MET A 51 7.46 -8.35 3.89
CA MET A 51 6.57 -7.90 4.95
C MET A 51 6.95 -6.51 5.47
N GLN A 52 8.24 -6.16 5.49
CA GLN A 52 8.67 -4.79 5.80
C GLN A 52 8.22 -3.80 4.71
N ILE A 53 8.42 -4.12 3.43
CA ILE A 53 7.95 -3.28 2.31
C ILE A 53 6.43 -3.09 2.38
N ARG A 54 5.69 -4.15 2.75
CA ARG A 54 4.25 -4.09 2.97
C ARG A 54 3.87 -3.13 4.10
N ALA A 55 4.62 -3.13 5.20
CA ALA A 55 4.39 -2.20 6.31
C ALA A 55 4.70 -0.75 5.89
N ASP A 56 5.78 -0.52 5.15
CA ASP A 56 6.13 0.81 4.65
C ASP A 56 5.05 1.34 3.68
N LEU A 57 4.52 0.48 2.80
CA LEU A 57 3.42 0.82 1.91
C LEU A 57 2.14 1.17 2.67
N GLN A 58 1.85 0.46 3.77
CA GLN A 58 0.72 0.79 4.65
C GLN A 58 0.89 2.20 5.25
N ALA A 59 2.08 2.56 5.73
CA ALA A 59 2.34 3.89 6.26
C ALA A 59 2.16 5.00 5.20
N VAL A 60 2.59 4.74 3.96
CA VAL A 60 2.34 5.66 2.83
C VAL A 60 0.84 5.82 2.57
N TRP A 61 0.08 4.72 2.60
CA TRP A 61 -1.38 4.78 2.40
C TRP A 61 -2.09 5.55 3.51
N GLU A 62 -1.69 5.36 4.77
CA GLU A 62 -2.22 6.13 5.90
C GLU A 62 -1.94 7.63 5.76
N LEU A 63 -0.76 8.01 5.27
CA LEU A 63 -0.40 9.40 4.99
C LEU A 63 -1.26 10.00 3.85
N VAL A 64 -1.54 9.23 2.80
CA VAL A 64 -2.47 9.64 1.73
C VAL A 64 -3.85 9.94 2.32
N GLN A 65 -4.41 9.01 3.09
CA GLN A 65 -5.74 9.17 3.68
C GLN A 65 -5.81 10.34 4.66
N GLU A 66 -4.75 10.58 5.43
CA GLU A 66 -4.66 11.73 6.32
C GLU A 66 -4.65 13.05 5.55
N THR A 67 -3.89 13.11 4.45
CA THR A 67 -3.84 14.28 3.57
C THR A 67 -5.22 14.56 2.95
N GLU A 68 -5.93 13.52 2.52
CA GLU A 68 -7.31 13.63 1.99
C GLU A 68 -8.28 14.18 3.06
N ARG A 69 -8.18 13.70 4.31
CA ARG A 69 -9.00 14.20 5.43
C ARG A 69 -8.73 15.68 5.72
N GLN A 70 -7.46 16.09 5.74
CA GLN A 70 -7.08 17.49 5.96
C GLN A 70 -7.59 18.40 4.84
N LEU A 71 -7.50 17.94 3.59
CA LEU A 71 -8.04 18.68 2.45
C LEU A 71 -9.56 18.85 2.58
N ALA A 72 -10.30 17.78 2.89
CA ALA A 72 -11.74 17.83 3.09
C ALA A 72 -12.15 18.79 4.22
N ALA A 73 -11.44 18.76 5.35
CA ALA A 73 -11.67 19.67 6.47
C ALA A 73 -11.40 21.14 6.08
N SER A 74 -10.35 21.40 5.30
CA SER A 74 -9.99 22.76 4.85
C SER A 74 -11.03 23.38 3.91
N VAL A 75 -11.74 22.54 3.14
CA VAL A 75 -12.80 22.96 2.21
C VAL A 75 -14.12 23.13 2.95
N GLY A 76 -14.46 22.23 3.88
CA GLY A 76 -15.66 22.34 4.72
C GLY A 76 -15.63 23.54 5.68
N SER A 77 -14.46 23.99 6.12
CA SER A 77 -14.30 25.16 7.01
C SER A 77 -14.41 26.52 6.30
N LYS A 78 -14.52 26.56 4.97
CA LYS A 78 -14.68 27.80 4.16
C LYS A 78 -16.14 28.09 3.76
N LEU A 79 -17.10 27.29 4.22
CA LEU A 79 -18.54 27.47 4.06
C LEU A 79 -19.17 27.90 5.39
#